data_AF-A0A9D8M6P0-F1
#
_entry.id   AF-A0A9D8M6P0-F1
#
_cell.length_a   1.000
_cell.length_b   1.000
_cell.length_c   1.000
_cell.angle_alpha   90.00
_cell.angle_beta   90.00
_cell.angle_gamma   90.00
#
_symmetry.space_group_name_H-M   'P 1'
#
loop_
_entity.id
_entity.type
_entity.pdbx_description
1 polymer ?
#
loop_
_entity_poly.entity_id
_entity_poly.type
_entity_poly.pdbx_seq_one_letter_code
_entity_poly.pdbx_strand_id
1 'polypeptide(L)'
;GAGAAYDVRDVIGRVLDAGTFLEARAAEAENVVVGLGRLGGHPVGVVANQPLVRDGALDGPAALKAGRFVRTCDAFNLPVVAFVDSPEPAGDASGAPELAALPAAYGEATVPKLTVVLRRWYGEAYSLFGAKELGADLNLAWPFAEIAVAAPEAAIDVLYRTELSEGGGERRASFAGEYRASVASPYVIAERGHIDDVIEPRETRRELVRGLELCRRKQVELPARKHGSLPV
;
A
#
# COMPACT_ATOMS: atom_id res chain seq x y z
N GLY A 1 -18.00 2.98 7.03
CA GLY A 1 -18.06 4.26 6.30
C GLY A 1 -16.65 4.77 6.09
N ALA A 2 -16.40 5.55 5.04
CA ALA A 2 -15.05 5.91 4.55
C ALA A 2 -14.13 6.63 5.56
N GLY A 3 -14.65 7.16 6.68
CA GLY A 3 -13.86 7.85 7.70
C GLY A 3 -13.46 7.04 8.93
N ALA A 4 -14.05 5.85 9.18
CA ALA A 4 -13.76 5.09 10.39
C ALA A 4 -12.59 4.12 10.17
N ALA A 5 -11.65 4.08 11.12
CA ALA A 5 -10.63 3.03 11.15
C ALA A 5 -11.30 1.65 11.22
N TYR A 6 -10.68 0.66 10.58
CA TYR A 6 -11.21 -0.70 10.46
C TYR A 6 -10.06 -1.69 10.59
N ASP A 7 -10.41 -2.93 10.91
CA ASP A 7 -9.43 -4.00 10.98
C ASP A 7 -9.12 -4.55 9.58
N VAL A 8 -7.88 -4.38 9.10
CA VAL A 8 -7.50 -4.89 7.78
C VAL A 8 -7.60 -6.42 7.69
N ARG A 9 -7.57 -7.13 8.83
CA ARG A 9 -7.75 -8.59 8.89
C ARG A 9 -9.12 -9.02 8.40
N ASP A 10 -10.15 -8.17 8.53
CA ASP A 10 -11.49 -8.44 7.98
C ASP A 10 -11.48 -8.39 6.45
N VAL A 11 -10.70 -7.48 5.85
CA VAL A 11 -10.53 -7.41 4.39
C VAL A 11 -9.76 -8.63 3.91
N ILE A 12 -8.63 -8.96 4.56
CA ILE A 12 -7.80 -10.12 4.23
C ILE A 12 -8.63 -11.41 4.30
N GLY A 13 -9.41 -11.61 5.37
CA GLY A 13 -10.25 -12.80 5.57
C GLY A 13 -11.38 -12.96 4.54
N ARG A 14 -11.84 -11.86 3.93
CA ARG A 14 -12.83 -11.88 2.84
C ARG A 14 -12.21 -12.10 1.46
N VAL A 15 -10.95 -11.71 1.27
CA VAL A 15 -10.25 -11.81 -0.02
C VAL A 15 -9.56 -13.16 -0.18
N LEU A 16 -8.86 -13.64 0.85
CA LEU A 16 -8.16 -14.92 0.81
C LEU A 16 -9.13 -16.11 0.89
N ASP A 17 -8.61 -17.29 0.59
CA ASP A 17 -9.34 -18.54 0.77
C ASP A 17 -9.69 -18.72 2.26
N ALA A 18 -10.94 -19.10 2.52
CA ALA A 18 -11.50 -19.13 3.87
C ALA A 18 -10.67 -19.97 4.85
N GLY A 19 -10.37 -19.41 6.02
CA GLY A 19 -9.63 -20.09 7.09
C GLY A 19 -8.14 -20.32 6.82
N THR A 20 -7.57 -19.70 5.78
CA THR A 20 -6.16 -19.93 5.41
C THR A 20 -5.18 -18.89 5.93
N PHE A 21 -5.66 -17.71 6.37
CA PHE A 21 -4.77 -16.63 6.81
C PHE A 21 -4.10 -16.98 8.15
N LEU A 22 -2.78 -17.01 8.14
CA LEU A 22 -1.91 -17.21 9.30
C LEU A 22 -1.05 -15.96 9.47
N GLU A 23 -1.44 -15.11 10.41
CA GLU A 23 -0.68 -13.91 10.75
C GLU A 23 0.67 -14.28 11.38
N ALA A 24 1.73 -13.62 10.93
CA ALA A 24 3.08 -13.78 11.45
C ALA A 24 3.50 -12.52 12.20
N ARG A 25 4.20 -12.69 13.33
CA ARG A 25 4.69 -11.59 14.18
C ARG A 25 3.58 -10.60 14.57
N ALA A 26 2.41 -11.12 14.95
CA ALA A 26 1.25 -10.30 15.29
C ALA A 26 1.52 -9.28 16.41
N ALA A 27 2.39 -9.60 17.38
CA ALA A 27 2.74 -8.72 18.50
C ALA A 27 3.88 -7.72 18.22
N GLU A 28 4.43 -7.67 17.00
CA GLU A 28 5.48 -6.74 16.60
C GLU A 28 4.90 -5.72 15.62
N ALA A 29 5.16 -4.41 15.78
CA ALA A 29 4.76 -3.36 14.85
C ALA A 29 3.32 -3.55 14.30
N GLU A 30 2.34 -3.47 15.20
CA GLU A 30 0.92 -3.80 14.94
C GLU A 30 0.24 -2.89 13.90
N ASN A 31 0.87 -1.77 13.53
CA ASN A 31 0.49 -0.89 12.41
C ASN A 31 0.69 -1.53 11.03
N VAL A 32 1.39 -2.67 10.93
CA VAL A 32 1.46 -3.49 9.72
C VAL A 32 1.18 -4.96 10.04
N VAL A 33 0.26 -5.56 9.29
CA VAL A 33 -0.07 -6.98 9.33
C VAL A 33 0.74 -7.69 8.24
N VAL A 34 1.40 -8.79 8.61
CA VAL A 34 2.05 -9.69 7.66
C VAL A 34 1.63 -11.12 7.93
N GLY A 35 1.54 -11.96 6.91
CA GLY A 35 1.10 -13.34 7.12
C GLY A 35 1.02 -14.14 5.84
N LEU A 36 0.83 -15.44 5.99
CA LEU A 36 0.66 -16.36 4.88
C LEU A 36 -0.81 -16.71 4.70
N GLY A 37 -1.22 -17.02 3.48
CA GLY A 37 -2.53 -17.60 3.23
C GLY A 37 -2.62 -18.21 1.85
N ARG A 38 -3.84 -18.47 1.36
CA ARG A 38 -4.07 -18.92 -0.01
C ARG A 38 -5.00 -17.99 -0.77
N LEU A 39 -4.73 -17.82 -2.05
CA LEU A 39 -5.55 -17.06 -2.98
C LEU A 39 -5.78 -17.94 -4.22
N GLY A 40 -7.02 -18.39 -4.42
CA GLY A 40 -7.33 -19.29 -5.54
C GLY A 40 -6.59 -20.63 -5.45
N GLY A 41 -6.38 -21.14 -4.22
CA GLY A 41 -5.63 -22.36 -3.94
C GLY A 41 -4.11 -22.19 -3.90
N HIS A 42 -3.57 -21.04 -4.32
CA HIS A 42 -2.13 -20.79 -4.36
C HIS A 42 -1.63 -20.12 -3.08
N PRO A 43 -0.49 -20.55 -2.50
CA PRO A 43 0.07 -19.89 -1.32
C PRO A 43 0.56 -18.49 -1.67
N VAL A 44 0.25 -17.52 -0.82
CA VAL A 44 0.64 -16.12 -0.97
C VAL A 44 1.10 -15.54 0.38
N GLY A 45 2.05 -14.61 0.32
CA GLY A 45 2.34 -13.70 1.42
C GLY A 45 1.43 -12.48 1.35
N VAL A 46 1.00 -11.99 2.51
CA VAL A 46 0.22 -10.75 2.65
C VAL A 46 1.01 -9.74 3.45
N VAL A 47 0.98 -8.49 3.01
CA VAL A 47 1.47 -7.33 3.75
C VAL A 47 0.40 -6.24 3.69
N ALA A 48 -0.03 -5.73 4.84
CA ALA A 48 -1.17 -4.82 4.90
C ALA A 48 -1.01 -3.77 5.99
N ASN A 49 -1.33 -2.50 5.70
CA ASN A 49 -1.43 -1.48 6.75
C ASN A 49 -2.62 -1.79 7.67
N GLN A 50 -2.50 -1.48 8.96
CA GLN A 50 -3.56 -1.67 9.96
C GLN A 50 -4.09 -0.31 10.43
N PRO A 51 -5.19 0.20 9.86
CA PRO A 51 -5.73 1.52 10.22
C PRO A 51 -6.12 1.68 11.69
N LEU A 52 -6.44 0.59 12.40
CA LEU A 52 -6.72 0.65 13.85
C LEU A 52 -5.50 1.00 14.71
N VAL A 53 -4.28 0.85 14.18
CA VAL A 53 -3.04 1.08 14.91
C VAL A 53 -2.22 2.13 14.20
N ARG A 54 -2.00 3.28 14.87
CA ARG A 54 -1.30 4.45 14.30
C ARG A 54 -1.83 4.87 12.93
N ASP A 55 -3.13 4.71 12.72
CA ASP A 55 -3.80 5.07 11.46
C ASP A 55 -3.25 4.34 10.21
N GLY A 56 -2.52 3.23 10.41
CA GLY A 56 -1.86 2.48 9.34
C GLY A 56 -0.53 3.07 8.86
N ALA A 57 -0.05 4.16 9.49
CA ALA A 57 1.19 4.83 9.12
C ALA A 57 2.39 3.90 9.29
N LEU A 58 3.29 3.87 8.29
CA LEU A 58 4.54 3.13 8.35
C LEU A 58 5.56 3.85 9.23
N ASP A 59 6.26 3.09 10.06
CA ASP A 59 7.42 3.50 10.84
C ASP A 59 8.57 2.50 10.65
N GLY A 60 9.75 2.80 11.18
CA GLY A 60 10.93 1.93 11.05
C GLY A 60 10.68 0.47 11.43
N PRO A 61 10.09 0.17 12.61
CA PRO A 61 9.72 -1.19 12.99
C PRO A 61 8.77 -1.89 12.01
N ALA A 62 7.73 -1.20 11.52
CA ALA A 62 6.82 -1.75 10.51
C ALA A 62 7.54 -2.02 9.18
N ALA A 63 8.40 -1.12 8.73
CA ALA A 63 9.17 -1.29 7.50
C ALA A 63 10.16 -2.46 7.60
N LEU A 64 10.84 -2.63 8.74
CA LEU A 64 11.72 -3.78 8.97
C LEU A 64 10.93 -5.10 9.02
N LYS A 65 9.79 -5.13 9.72
CA LYS A 65 8.90 -6.30 9.80
C LYS A 65 8.42 -6.71 8.40
N ALA A 66 7.84 -5.76 7.66
CA ALA A 66 7.32 -5.99 6.32
C ALA A 66 8.44 -6.32 5.32
N GLY A 67 9.54 -5.59 5.32
CA GLY A 67 10.67 -5.81 4.41
C GLY A 67 11.28 -7.20 4.59
N ARG A 68 11.50 -7.64 5.83
CA ARG A 68 11.96 -9.01 6.11
C ARG A 68 10.97 -10.07 5.64
N PHE A 69 9.67 -9.83 5.80
CA PHE A 69 8.64 -10.74 5.35
C PHE A 69 8.57 -10.83 3.82
N VAL A 70 8.64 -9.70 3.11
CA VAL A 70 8.68 -9.66 1.63
C VAL A 70 9.87 -10.45 1.10
N ARG A 71 11.07 -10.25 1.64
CA ARG A 71 12.27 -11.01 1.25
C ARG A 71 12.13 -12.51 1.54
N THR A 72 11.45 -12.87 2.62
CA THR A 72 11.16 -14.27 2.93
C THR A 72 10.22 -14.85 1.87
N CYS A 73 9.17 -14.13 1.49
CA CYS A 73 8.27 -14.56 0.43
C CYS A 73 9.01 -14.73 -0.90
N ASP A 74 9.81 -13.73 -1.29
CA ASP A 74 10.59 -13.76 -2.53
C ASP A 74 11.56 -14.94 -2.58
N ALA A 75 12.35 -15.15 -1.51
CA ALA A 75 13.31 -16.25 -1.43
C ALA A 75 12.68 -17.65 -1.58
N PHE A 76 11.40 -17.79 -1.26
CA PHE A 76 10.65 -19.05 -1.38
C PHE A 76 9.61 -19.05 -2.50
N ASN A 77 9.70 -18.10 -3.44
CA ASN A 77 8.81 -17.99 -4.60
C ASN A 77 7.33 -17.84 -4.25
N LEU A 78 7.04 -17.20 -3.11
CA LEU A 78 5.67 -16.87 -2.70
C LEU A 78 5.28 -15.50 -3.26
N PRO A 79 4.22 -15.42 -4.08
CA PRO A 79 3.61 -14.15 -4.48
C PRO A 79 3.26 -13.29 -3.28
N VAL A 80 3.38 -11.97 -3.42
CA VAL A 80 3.04 -10.99 -2.39
C VAL A 80 1.78 -10.23 -2.79
N VAL A 81 0.79 -10.22 -1.89
CA VAL A 81 -0.41 -9.40 -2.00
C VAL A 81 -0.33 -8.28 -0.96
N ALA A 82 -0.40 -7.03 -1.43
CA ALA A 82 -0.32 -5.83 -0.63
C ALA A 82 -1.71 -5.19 -0.48
N PHE A 83 -2.10 -4.84 0.76
CA PHE A 83 -3.30 -4.04 1.03
C PHE A 83 -2.91 -2.71 1.65
N VAL A 84 -3.13 -1.62 0.92
CA VAL A 84 -2.60 -0.31 1.27
C VAL A 84 -3.70 0.60 1.81
N ASP A 85 -3.48 1.09 3.03
CA ASP A 85 -4.22 2.18 3.66
C ASP A 85 -3.30 2.87 4.67
N SER A 86 -2.41 3.72 4.14
CA SER A 86 -1.43 4.46 4.93
C SER A 86 -1.52 5.94 4.59
N PRO A 87 -1.64 6.81 5.61
CA PRO A 87 -1.27 8.20 5.44
C PRO A 87 0.25 8.32 5.28
N GLU A 88 0.75 9.55 5.22
CA GLU A 88 2.19 9.81 5.32
C GLU A 88 2.79 9.17 6.60
N PRO A 89 4.04 8.67 6.54
CA PRO A 89 4.75 8.19 7.72
C PRO A 89 4.72 9.21 8.86
N ALA A 90 4.64 8.72 10.10
CA ALA A 90 4.67 9.60 11.26
C ALA A 90 6.10 10.12 11.51
N GLY A 91 6.33 11.41 11.28
CA GLY A 91 7.64 12.07 11.50
C GLY A 91 8.44 12.27 10.21
N ASP A 92 9.65 12.80 10.33
CA ASP A 92 10.53 13.05 9.18
C ASP A 92 11.15 11.72 8.69
N ALA A 93 10.55 11.11 7.66
CA ALA A 93 11.06 9.86 7.09
C ALA A 93 12.46 10.02 6.48
N SER A 94 12.89 11.26 6.17
CA SER A 94 14.22 11.52 5.60
C SER A 94 15.37 11.13 6.54
N GLY A 95 15.08 10.89 7.83
CA GLY A 95 16.06 10.49 8.85
C GLY A 95 16.02 9.03 9.30
N ALA A 96 15.09 8.19 8.83
CA ALA A 96 14.91 6.83 9.35
C ALA A 96 15.40 5.76 8.35
N PRO A 97 16.67 5.30 8.42
CA PRO A 97 17.22 4.30 7.48
C PRO A 97 16.41 2.99 7.47
N GLU A 98 15.73 2.66 8.56
CA GLU A 98 14.87 1.50 8.68
C GLU A 98 13.67 1.53 7.71
N LEU A 99 13.15 2.71 7.37
CA LEU A 99 12.04 2.85 6.43
C LEU A 99 12.43 2.36 5.03
N ALA A 100 13.70 2.51 4.65
CA ALA A 100 14.21 2.07 3.35
C ALA A 100 14.25 0.54 3.19
N ALA A 101 14.12 -0.23 4.29
CA ALA A 101 14.11 -1.69 4.24
C ALA A 101 12.96 -2.25 3.41
N LEU A 102 11.77 -1.61 3.47
CA LEU A 102 10.58 -2.06 2.75
C LEU A 102 10.65 -1.82 1.24
N PRO A 103 10.88 -0.59 0.73
CA PRO A 103 10.99 -0.37 -0.71
C PRO A 103 12.17 -1.12 -1.32
N ALA A 104 13.28 -1.26 -0.58
CA ALA A 104 14.42 -2.05 -1.06
C ALA A 104 14.07 -3.55 -1.19
N ALA A 105 13.34 -4.12 -0.22
CA ALA A 105 12.82 -5.48 -0.30
C ALA A 105 11.83 -5.65 -1.46
N TYR A 106 10.94 -4.67 -1.67
CA TYR A 106 9.94 -4.72 -2.74
C TYR A 106 10.57 -4.62 -4.13
N GLY A 107 11.56 -3.74 -4.29
CA GLY A 107 12.28 -3.51 -5.53
C GLY A 107 13.24 -4.64 -5.92
N GLU A 108 13.76 -5.41 -4.96
CA GLU A 108 14.56 -6.61 -5.27
C GLU A 108 13.71 -7.85 -5.53
N ALA A 109 12.47 -7.88 -5.05
CA ALA A 109 11.59 -9.03 -5.17
C ALA A 109 11.16 -9.28 -6.62
N THR A 110 11.36 -10.52 -7.07
CA THR A 110 11.06 -10.99 -8.44
C THR A 110 9.76 -11.79 -8.52
N VAL A 111 9.24 -12.24 -7.38
CA VAL A 111 7.91 -12.86 -7.29
C VAL A 111 6.79 -11.95 -7.84
N PRO A 112 5.62 -12.52 -8.18
CA PRO A 112 4.43 -11.72 -8.47
C PRO A 112 4.06 -10.83 -7.29
N LYS A 113 3.83 -9.54 -7.55
CA LYS A 113 3.46 -8.54 -6.56
C LYS A 113 2.16 -7.88 -7.00
N LEU A 114 1.10 -8.04 -6.21
CA LEU A 114 -0.22 -7.48 -6.47
C LEU A 114 -0.60 -6.53 -5.35
N THR A 115 -0.97 -5.30 -5.66
CA THR A 115 -1.33 -4.26 -4.69
C THR A 115 -2.79 -3.88 -4.84
N VAL A 116 -3.47 -3.71 -3.71
CA VAL A 116 -4.83 -3.13 -3.66
C VAL A 116 -4.81 -1.94 -2.71
N VAL A 117 -5.08 -0.76 -3.25
CA VAL A 117 -5.27 0.46 -2.48
C VAL A 117 -6.70 0.48 -1.95
N LEU A 118 -6.83 0.30 -0.64
CA LEU A 118 -8.13 0.22 0.04
C LEU A 118 -8.70 1.61 0.31
N ARG A 119 -7.86 2.53 0.76
CA ARG A 119 -8.29 3.88 1.12
C ARG A 119 -7.20 4.90 0.90
N ARG A 120 -6.27 5.12 1.83
CA ARG A 120 -5.29 6.21 1.70
C ARG A 120 -3.95 5.72 1.21
N TRP A 121 -3.34 6.49 0.31
CA TRP A 121 -1.97 6.28 -0.14
C TRP A 121 -1.31 7.62 -0.45
N TYR A 122 -0.83 8.27 0.60
CA TYR A 122 -0.31 9.64 0.50
C TYR A 122 1.20 9.73 0.61
N GLY A 123 1.78 10.65 -0.16
CA GLY A 123 3.17 11.08 -0.04
C GLY A 123 4.15 9.91 -0.03
N GLU A 124 5.01 9.87 0.97
CA GLU A 124 6.07 8.86 1.06
C GLU A 124 5.53 7.44 1.23
N ALA A 125 4.31 7.25 1.74
CA ALA A 125 3.72 5.92 1.79
C ALA A 125 3.55 5.30 0.38
N TYR A 126 3.34 6.14 -0.64
CA TYR A 126 3.41 5.74 -2.06
C TYR A 126 4.77 5.15 -2.41
N SER A 127 5.83 5.90 -2.12
CA SER A 127 7.20 5.52 -2.48
C SER A 127 7.76 4.36 -1.66
N LEU A 128 7.19 4.05 -0.49
CA LEU A 128 7.68 3.01 0.40
C LEU A 128 7.18 1.60 0.05
N PHE A 129 5.97 1.46 -0.50
CA PHE A 129 5.33 0.14 -0.59
C PHE A 129 4.24 0.04 -1.65
N GLY A 130 4.28 -1.03 -2.46
CA GLY A 130 3.19 -1.41 -3.37
C GLY A 130 3.11 -0.64 -4.69
N ALA A 131 3.95 0.38 -4.89
CA ALA A 131 3.98 1.19 -6.10
C ALA A 131 4.42 0.42 -7.34
N LYS A 132 3.90 0.82 -8.51
CA LYS A 132 4.28 0.22 -9.80
C LYS A 132 5.75 0.46 -10.11
N GLU A 133 6.28 1.61 -9.69
CA GLU A 133 7.70 1.99 -9.80
C GLU A 133 8.61 1.04 -9.00
N LEU A 134 8.09 0.38 -7.96
CA LEU A 134 8.80 -0.64 -7.19
C LEU A 134 8.66 -2.05 -7.82
N GLY A 135 8.11 -2.15 -9.03
CA GLY A 135 7.99 -3.39 -9.78
C GLY A 135 6.78 -4.25 -9.41
N ALA A 136 5.72 -3.63 -8.87
CA ALA A 136 4.41 -4.29 -8.73
C ALA A 136 3.82 -4.63 -10.11
N ASP A 137 3.25 -5.83 -10.24
CA ASP A 137 2.75 -6.37 -11.51
C ASP A 137 1.29 -5.98 -11.77
N LEU A 138 0.52 -5.83 -10.70
CA LEU A 138 -0.88 -5.40 -10.75
C LEU A 138 -1.17 -4.47 -9.58
N ASN A 139 -1.61 -3.26 -9.87
CA ASN A 139 -2.07 -2.29 -8.89
C ASN A 139 -3.55 -1.98 -9.11
N LEU A 140 -4.38 -2.30 -8.12
CA LEU A 140 -5.81 -2.02 -8.10
C LEU A 140 -6.11 -0.95 -7.06
N ALA A 141 -7.15 -0.16 -7.29
CA ALA A 141 -7.66 0.76 -6.28
C ALA A 141 -9.17 0.59 -6.10
N TRP A 142 -9.66 0.81 -4.88
CA TRP A 142 -11.10 0.98 -4.65
C TRP A 142 -11.57 2.37 -5.12
N PRO A 143 -12.86 2.57 -5.44
CA PRO A 143 -13.33 3.80 -6.09
C PRO A 143 -13.24 5.03 -5.18
N PHE A 144 -13.21 4.79 -3.87
CA PHE A 144 -13.07 5.82 -2.83
C PHE A 144 -11.64 5.88 -2.25
N ALA A 145 -10.66 5.23 -2.89
CA ALA A 145 -9.27 5.39 -2.52
C ALA A 145 -8.80 6.82 -2.82
N GLU A 146 -7.94 7.35 -1.97
CA GLU A 146 -7.34 8.67 -2.09
C GLU A 146 -5.83 8.50 -2.26
N ILE A 147 -5.30 8.90 -3.42
CA ILE A 147 -3.89 8.74 -3.81
C ILE A 147 -3.35 10.11 -4.21
N ALA A 148 -2.44 10.67 -3.43
CA ALA A 148 -1.94 12.03 -3.65
C ALA A 148 -0.55 12.24 -3.05
N VAL A 149 0.10 13.36 -3.41
CA VAL A 149 1.40 13.76 -2.85
C VAL A 149 1.29 14.14 -1.38
N ALA A 150 0.13 14.64 -0.95
CA ALA A 150 -0.13 14.99 0.44
C ALA A 150 -1.59 14.71 0.81
N ALA A 151 -1.85 14.55 2.10
CA ALA A 151 -3.22 14.48 2.61
C ALA A 151 -4.01 15.77 2.25
N PRO A 152 -5.32 15.69 1.94
CA PRO A 152 -6.12 16.84 1.52
C PRO A 152 -6.02 18.04 2.47
N GLU A 153 -6.05 17.79 3.77
CA GLU A 153 -5.96 18.82 4.82
C GLU A 153 -4.63 19.56 4.79
N ALA A 154 -3.52 18.85 4.55
CA ALA A 154 -2.20 19.46 4.43
C ALA A 154 -2.04 20.20 3.08
N ALA A 155 -2.61 19.65 2.01
CA ALA A 155 -2.52 20.24 0.68
C ALA A 155 -3.26 21.58 0.59
N ILE A 156 -4.46 21.70 1.18
CA ILE A 156 -5.24 22.94 1.10
C ILE A 156 -4.58 24.12 1.84
N ASP A 157 -3.83 23.85 2.90
CA ASP A 157 -3.13 24.88 3.67
C ASP A 157 -1.99 25.53 2.87
N VAL A 158 -1.47 24.80 1.88
CA VAL A 158 -0.47 25.31 0.93
C VAL A 158 -1.15 25.92 -0.30
N LEU A 159 -2.12 25.22 -0.89
CA LEU A 159 -2.76 25.61 -2.16
C LEU A 159 -3.69 26.82 -2.02
N TYR A 160 -4.46 26.89 -0.93
CA TYR A 160 -5.46 27.93 -0.67
C TYR A 160 -5.03 28.87 0.47
N ARG A 161 -3.72 29.01 0.68
CA ARG A 161 -3.16 29.80 1.81
C ARG A 161 -3.73 31.21 1.85
N THR A 162 -3.84 31.86 0.69
CA THR A 162 -4.33 33.23 0.57
C THR A 162 -5.81 33.30 0.95
N GLU A 163 -6.65 32.48 0.34
CA GLU A 163 -8.10 32.42 0.57
C GLU A 163 -8.43 32.07 2.02
N LEU A 164 -7.66 31.18 2.63
CA LEU A 164 -7.81 30.80 4.04
C LEU A 164 -7.39 31.94 4.98
N SER A 165 -6.37 32.73 4.62
CA SER A 165 -5.93 33.89 5.40
C SER A 165 -6.90 35.08 5.31
N GLU A 166 -7.64 35.20 4.23
CA GLU A 166 -8.63 36.26 3.97
C GLU A 166 -10.03 35.94 4.55
N GLY A 167 -10.11 34.98 5.47
CA GLY A 167 -11.36 34.62 6.17
C GLY A 167 -12.11 33.43 5.56
N GLY A 168 -11.53 32.71 4.59
CA GLY A 168 -12.11 31.52 3.97
C GLY A 168 -12.14 30.25 4.84
N GLY A 169 -11.98 30.36 6.16
CA GLY A 169 -11.92 29.20 7.06
C GLY A 169 -13.12 28.26 6.96
N GLU A 170 -14.33 28.80 6.78
CA GLU A 170 -15.56 28.02 6.60
C GLU A 170 -15.57 27.18 5.32
N ARG A 171 -14.73 27.54 4.33
CA ARG A 171 -14.61 26.83 3.04
C ARG A 171 -13.59 25.70 3.05
N ARG A 172 -12.85 25.49 4.16
CA ARG A 172 -11.86 24.40 4.26
C ARG A 172 -12.41 23.03 3.85
N ALA A 173 -13.61 22.70 4.32
CA ALA A 173 -14.25 21.42 3.98
C ALA A 173 -14.56 21.32 2.47
N SER A 174 -14.98 22.42 1.85
CA SER A 174 -15.21 22.50 0.39
C SER A 174 -13.89 22.27 -0.37
N PHE A 175 -12.84 23.01 -0.01
CA PHE A 175 -11.53 22.88 -0.66
C PHE A 175 -10.94 21.48 -0.52
N ALA A 176 -11.07 20.85 0.66
CA ALA A 176 -10.63 19.47 0.86
C ALA A 176 -11.46 18.49 0.01
N GLY A 177 -12.77 18.71 -0.12
CA GLY A 177 -13.64 17.92 -1.00
C GLY A 177 -13.28 18.05 -2.48
N GLU A 178 -13.01 19.27 -2.94
CA GLU A 178 -12.56 19.56 -4.30
C GLU A 178 -11.20 18.91 -4.59
N TYR A 179 -10.25 19.01 -3.65
CA TYR A 179 -8.95 18.33 -3.76
C TYR A 179 -9.10 16.82 -3.85
N ARG A 180 -9.97 16.21 -3.03
CA ARG A 180 -10.26 14.77 -3.12
C ARG A 180 -10.83 14.37 -4.47
N ALA A 181 -11.81 15.12 -4.97
CA ALA A 181 -12.49 14.80 -6.21
C ALA A 181 -11.61 14.99 -7.46
N SER A 182 -10.73 15.98 -7.44
CA SER A 182 -9.97 16.40 -8.63
C SER A 182 -8.50 15.99 -8.65
N VAL A 183 -7.87 15.84 -7.48
CA VAL A 183 -6.42 15.56 -7.36
C VAL A 183 -6.17 14.20 -6.73
N ALA A 184 -6.79 13.92 -5.57
CA ALA A 184 -6.53 12.68 -4.84
C ALA A 184 -7.35 11.48 -5.36
N SER A 185 -8.23 11.71 -6.32
CA SER A 185 -9.07 10.68 -6.92
C SER A 185 -8.21 9.57 -7.57
N PRO A 186 -8.55 8.28 -7.39
CA PRO A 186 -7.72 7.18 -7.89
C PRO A 186 -7.74 7.13 -9.43
N TYR A 187 -8.75 7.73 -10.05
CA TYR A 187 -8.86 7.86 -11.50
C TYR A 187 -7.75 8.74 -12.10
N VAL A 188 -7.30 9.77 -11.39
CA VAL A 188 -6.24 10.69 -11.85
C VAL A 188 -4.92 9.96 -12.08
N ILE A 189 -4.58 9.06 -11.16
CA ILE A 189 -3.34 8.30 -11.23
C ILE A 189 -3.48 7.04 -12.12
N ALA A 190 -4.70 6.51 -12.26
CA ALA A 190 -5.02 5.45 -13.22
C ALA A 190 -4.84 5.91 -14.68
N GLU A 191 -5.20 7.15 -15.01
CA GLU A 191 -4.94 7.74 -16.34
C GLU A 191 -3.45 7.76 -16.72
N ARG A 192 -2.56 7.75 -15.72
CA ARG A 192 -1.11 7.70 -15.89
C ARG A 192 -0.54 6.28 -15.89
N GLY A 193 -1.37 5.27 -15.65
CA GLY A 193 -1.01 3.86 -15.68
C GLY A 193 -0.35 3.31 -14.40
N HIS A 194 -0.28 4.10 -13.32
CA HIS A 194 0.27 3.63 -12.03
C HIS A 194 -0.71 2.72 -11.27
N ILE A 195 -2.01 2.87 -11.54
CA ILE A 195 -3.09 1.96 -11.16
C ILE A 195 -3.62 1.33 -12.44
N ASP A 196 -3.70 0.01 -12.48
CA ASP A 196 -4.16 -0.77 -13.62
C ASP A 196 -5.69 -0.73 -13.78
N ASP A 197 -6.41 -0.73 -12.65
CA ASP A 197 -7.87 -0.66 -12.66
C ASP A 197 -8.43 -0.11 -11.34
N VAL A 198 -9.57 0.57 -11.43
CA VAL A 198 -10.36 1.03 -10.29
C VAL A 198 -11.59 0.14 -10.17
N ILE A 199 -11.63 -0.68 -9.13
CA ILE A 199 -12.57 -1.81 -9.03
C ILE A 199 -13.48 -1.69 -7.81
N GLU A 200 -14.68 -2.28 -7.87
CA GLU A 200 -15.54 -2.35 -6.69
C GLU A 200 -14.93 -3.28 -5.62
N PRO A 201 -15.08 -2.99 -4.31
CA PRO A 201 -14.50 -3.83 -3.24
C PRO A 201 -14.86 -5.32 -3.31
N ARG A 202 -16.06 -5.64 -3.81
CA ARG A 202 -16.53 -7.03 -3.99
C ARG A 202 -15.79 -7.78 -5.10
N GLU A 203 -15.14 -7.08 -6.02
CA GLU A 203 -14.44 -7.67 -7.15
C GLU A 203 -12.97 -7.99 -6.83
N THR A 204 -12.44 -7.48 -5.71
CA THR A 204 -11.04 -7.60 -5.32
C THR A 204 -10.51 -9.03 -5.37
N ARG A 205 -11.26 -10.00 -4.83
CA ARG A 205 -10.84 -11.41 -4.89
C ARG A 205 -10.75 -11.92 -6.34
N ARG A 206 -11.73 -11.62 -7.18
CA ARG A 206 -11.77 -12.07 -8.58
C ARG A 206 -10.57 -11.53 -9.35
N GLU A 207 -10.31 -10.23 -9.24
CA GLU A 207 -9.23 -9.59 -9.96
C GLU A 207 -7.85 -10.00 -9.45
N LEU A 208 -7.68 -10.19 -8.14
CA LEU A 208 -6.42 -10.70 -7.58
C LEU A 208 -6.13 -12.14 -8.01
N VAL A 209 -7.14 -13.02 -8.04
CA VAL A 209 -6.95 -14.41 -8.54
C VAL A 209 -6.53 -14.37 -10.01
N ARG A 210 -7.23 -13.59 -10.84
CA ARG A 210 -6.92 -13.45 -12.27
C ARG A 210 -5.51 -12.87 -12.49
N GLY A 211 -5.16 -11.81 -11.77
CA GLY A 211 -3.83 -11.20 -11.81
C GLY A 211 -2.75 -12.17 -11.42
N LEU A 212 -2.98 -12.92 -10.34
CA LEU A 212 -2.03 -13.92 -9.87
C LEU A 212 -1.78 -14.98 -10.95
N GLU A 213 -2.84 -15.51 -11.57
CA GLU A 213 -2.76 -16.49 -12.66
C GLU A 213 -1.91 -16.00 -13.84
N LEU A 214 -2.09 -14.74 -14.24
CA LEU A 214 -1.33 -14.11 -15.32
C LEU A 214 0.16 -13.98 -14.98
N CYS A 215 0.48 -13.67 -13.73
CA CYS A 215 1.85 -13.45 -13.29
C CYS A 215 2.59 -14.75 -12.86
N ARG A 216 1.94 -15.93 -12.85
CA ARG A 216 2.57 -17.18 -12.35
C ARG A 216 3.84 -17.61 -13.06
N ARG A 217 4.01 -17.21 -14.33
CA ARG A 217 5.19 -17.53 -15.15
C ARG A 217 6.14 -16.34 -15.28
N LYS A 218 5.97 -15.31 -14.45
CA LYS A 218 6.84 -14.14 -14.41
C LYS A 218 8.29 -14.58 -14.23
N GLN A 219 9.16 -14.01 -15.04
CA GLN A 219 10.62 -14.09 -14.90
C GLN A 219 11.17 -12.68 -15.00
N VAL A 220 12.08 -12.34 -14.09
CA VAL A 220 12.74 -11.04 -14.04
C VAL A 220 14.23 -11.29 -13.89
N GLU A 221 15.02 -10.70 -14.77
CA GLU A 221 16.48 -10.71 -14.65
C GLU A 221 16.94 -9.51 -13.82
N LEU A 222 17.77 -9.77 -12.82
CA LEU A 222 18.40 -8.74 -12.00
C LEU A 222 19.86 -8.55 -12.42
N PRO A 223 20.46 -7.36 -12.18
CA PRO A 223 21.89 -7.13 -12.41
C PRO A 223 22.77 -8.16 -11.67
N ALA A 224 23.79 -8.66 -12.35
CA ALA A 224 24.70 -9.66 -11.80
C ALA A 224 25.47 -9.12 -10.59
N ARG A 225 25.31 -9.78 -9.44
CA ARG A 225 25.95 -9.43 -8.16
C ARG A 225 26.07 -10.67 -7.27
N LYS A 226 27.00 -10.64 -6.30
CA LYS A 226 27.07 -11.71 -5.27
C LYS A 226 25.85 -11.66 -4.34
N HIS A 227 25.47 -10.46 -3.92
CA HIS A 227 24.28 -10.14 -3.13
C HIS A 227 23.99 -8.64 -3.22
N GLY A 228 22.81 -8.20 -2.76
CA GLY A 228 22.50 -6.79 -2.55
C GLY A 228 23.22 -6.20 -1.33
N SER A 229 23.13 -4.88 -1.16
CA SER A 229 23.59 -4.14 0.02
C SER A 229 22.42 -3.31 0.55
N LEU A 230 21.54 -3.96 1.30
CA LEU A 230 20.36 -3.31 1.88
C LEU A 230 20.80 -2.34 3.00
N PRO A 231 20.05 -1.25 3.24
CA PRO A 231 20.18 -0.47 4.47
C PRO A 231 20.02 -1.39 5.69
N VAL A 232 20.92 -1.24 6.68
CA VAL A 232 20.97 -2.05 7.91
C VAL A 232 20.82 -1.18 9.15
#